data_AF-A0A395LIE8-F1
#
_entry.id   AF-A0A395LIE8-F1
#
_cell.length_a   1.000
_cell.length_b   1.000
_cell.length_c   1.000
_cell.angle_alpha   90.00
_cell.angle_beta   90.00
_cell.angle_gamma   90.00
#
_symmetry.space_group_name_H-M   'P 1'
#
loop_
_entity.id
_entity.type
_entity.pdbx_description
1 polymer ?
#
loop_
_entity_poly.entity_id
_entity_poly.type
_entity_poly.pdbx_seq_one_letter_code
_entity_poly.pdbx_strand_id
1 'polypeptide(L)'
;MARRTAVHDPARTVDEIKHLLDTFLERIDDDDLRAQVRSLIPAFHAVRDLGKSLIPPELASSARERILVYLQRYPLQVIEGDELLVVAGIGEWARRLRELRVQFGWSICSGVTFKDLAEDEPETVEELEAALGADPLSLRPDQYVLISPEQDREAALRWNVLNTIRKKRLSVKARLLEYMRANVGSAVSIEELRYLAGDKSEWARRMRELRTEDGWPIYTRMQGRSDLPVGTYILEEDKQAPEHDRRIPDDVRVEVLIRDNFACKVCGWTRDQLNPDDPRKFLELHHLKAHADKGENSSENLVTLCNVHHDQVHAGRLTLEL
;
A
#
# COMPACT_ATOMS: atom_id res chain seq x y z
N MET A 1 -23.04 16.93 -35.31
CA MET A 1 -22.82 15.74 -36.15
C MET A 1 -21.69 14.93 -35.55
N ALA A 2 -21.97 13.68 -35.17
CA ALA A 2 -21.01 12.78 -34.57
C ALA A 2 -19.87 12.49 -35.55
N ARG A 3 -18.65 12.91 -35.20
CA ARG A 3 -17.43 12.56 -35.91
C ARG A 3 -17.20 11.07 -35.65
N ARG A 4 -17.68 10.20 -36.55
CA ARG A 4 -17.34 8.78 -36.58
C ARG A 4 -15.83 8.68 -36.51
N THR A 5 -15.32 8.22 -35.37
CA THR A 5 -13.90 7.97 -35.11
C THR A 5 -13.43 6.99 -36.17
N ALA A 6 -12.58 7.46 -37.09
CA ALA A 6 -11.88 6.59 -38.00
C ALA A 6 -11.14 5.54 -37.16
N VAL A 7 -11.14 4.30 -37.62
CA VAL A 7 -10.30 3.23 -37.09
C VAL A 7 -8.89 3.80 -36.95
N HIS A 8 -8.44 3.98 -35.70
CA HIS A 8 -7.18 4.63 -35.41
C HIS A 8 -6.08 3.67 -35.86
N ASP A 9 -5.46 3.96 -37.00
CA ASP A 9 -4.33 3.20 -37.52
C ASP A 9 -3.04 3.74 -36.87
N PRO A 10 -2.40 2.99 -35.95
CA PRO A 10 -1.18 3.44 -35.29
C PRO A 10 -0.05 3.67 -36.29
N ALA A 11 0.02 2.89 -37.37
CA ALA A 11 1.06 3.02 -38.38
C ALA A 11 0.96 4.38 -39.09
N ARG A 12 -0.25 4.75 -39.52
CA ARG A 12 -0.50 6.07 -40.12
C ARG A 12 -0.17 7.22 -39.17
N THR A 13 -0.50 7.08 -37.90
CA THR A 13 -0.20 8.12 -36.88
C THR A 13 1.30 8.28 -36.68
N VAL A 14 2.04 7.17 -36.68
CA VAL A 14 3.51 7.17 -36.61
C VAL A 14 4.12 7.87 -37.82
N ASP A 15 3.61 7.61 -39.03
CA ASP A 15 4.11 8.28 -40.24
C ASP A 15 3.81 9.79 -40.25
N GLU A 16 2.66 10.20 -39.72
CA GLU A 16 2.34 11.63 -39.50
C GLU A 16 3.32 12.29 -38.52
N ILE A 17 3.65 11.62 -37.40
CA ILE A 17 4.62 12.13 -36.42
C ILE A 17 6.00 12.30 -37.09
N LYS A 18 6.47 11.31 -37.85
CA LYS A 18 7.75 11.39 -38.57
C LYS A 18 7.78 12.60 -39.49
N HIS A 19 6.75 12.76 -40.33
CA HIS A 19 6.67 13.91 -41.24
C HIS A 19 6.70 15.26 -40.49
N LEU A 20 5.97 15.37 -39.38
CA LEU A 20 5.97 16.59 -38.56
C LEU A 20 7.36 16.90 -37.96
N LEU A 21 8.11 15.87 -37.57
CA LEU A 21 9.48 16.02 -37.06
C LEU A 21 10.47 16.35 -38.19
N ASP A 22 10.33 15.75 -39.37
CA ASP A 22 11.17 16.07 -40.53
C ASP A 22 10.97 17.53 -40.96
N THR A 23 9.72 18.01 -40.95
CA THR A 23 9.40 19.42 -41.24
C THR A 23 10.00 20.37 -40.19
N PHE A 24 10.17 19.91 -38.94
CA PHE A 24 10.78 20.72 -37.89
C PHE A 24 12.27 20.97 -38.14
N LEU A 25 12.98 20.06 -38.83
CA LEU A 25 14.40 20.22 -39.15
C LEU A 25 14.67 21.49 -39.96
N GLU A 26 13.74 21.89 -40.82
CA GLU A 26 13.84 23.13 -41.62
C GLU A 26 13.78 24.40 -40.77
N ARG A 27 13.34 24.30 -39.51
CA ARG A 27 13.11 25.42 -38.58
C ARG A 27 14.09 25.46 -37.42
N ILE A 28 15.03 24.53 -37.35
CA ILE A 28 15.94 24.41 -36.20
C ILE A 28 16.85 25.64 -36.03
N ASP A 29 17.16 26.31 -37.15
CA ASP A 29 17.99 27.51 -37.21
C ASP A 29 17.16 28.80 -37.34
N ASP A 30 15.83 28.75 -37.18
CA ASP A 30 14.96 29.93 -37.18
C ASP A 30 15.33 30.88 -36.01
N ASP A 31 15.43 32.18 -36.29
CA ASP A 31 15.68 33.21 -35.26
C ASP A 31 14.51 33.39 -34.26
N ASP A 32 13.29 32.93 -34.60
CA ASP A 32 12.10 33.03 -33.75
C ASP A 32 11.83 31.74 -32.96
N LEU A 33 12.34 31.70 -31.73
CA LEU A 33 12.12 30.62 -30.77
C LEU A 33 10.63 30.25 -30.58
N ARG A 34 9.73 31.24 -30.64
CA ARG A 34 8.28 30.97 -30.46
C ARG A 34 7.72 30.22 -31.66
N ALA A 35 8.19 30.52 -32.87
CA ALA A 35 7.78 29.80 -34.08
C ALA A 35 8.25 28.34 -34.04
N GLN A 36 9.47 28.09 -33.56
CA GLN A 36 10.02 26.76 -33.34
C GLN A 36 9.20 25.95 -32.32
N VAL A 37 8.89 26.53 -31.16
CA VAL A 37 8.06 25.84 -30.16
C VAL A 37 6.67 25.53 -30.72
N ARG A 38 6.07 26.46 -31.47
CA ARG A 38 4.73 26.27 -32.06
C ARG A 38 4.69 25.19 -33.14
N SER A 39 5.76 24.99 -33.90
CA SER A 39 5.82 23.92 -34.91
C SER A 39 5.92 22.52 -34.30
N LEU A 40 6.37 22.38 -33.05
CA LEU A 40 6.37 21.10 -32.34
C LEU A 40 5.00 20.72 -31.75
N ILE A 41 4.07 21.66 -31.59
CA ILE A 41 2.75 21.41 -30.98
C ILE A 41 1.96 20.30 -31.71
N PRO A 42 1.86 20.29 -33.07
CA PRO A 42 1.20 19.20 -33.78
C PRO A 42 1.84 17.83 -33.51
N ALA A 43 3.18 17.74 -33.50
CA ALA A 43 3.89 16.49 -33.22
C ALA A 43 3.57 16.00 -31.80
N PHE A 44 3.59 16.91 -30.82
CA PHE A 44 3.21 16.61 -29.45
C PHE A 44 1.76 16.11 -29.33
N HIS A 45 0.81 16.74 -30.04
CA HIS A 45 -0.57 16.27 -30.09
C HIS A 45 -0.71 14.88 -30.72
N ALA A 46 0.01 14.62 -31.81
CA ALA A 46 -0.02 13.33 -32.50
C ALA A 46 0.56 12.20 -31.64
N VAL A 47 1.68 12.42 -30.94
CA VAL A 47 2.24 11.46 -29.96
C VAL A 47 1.23 11.16 -28.85
N ARG A 48 0.56 12.20 -28.34
CA ARG A 48 -0.45 12.07 -27.30
C ARG A 48 -1.67 11.28 -27.76
N ASP A 49 -2.10 11.46 -28.99
CA ASP A 49 -3.23 10.73 -29.57
C ASP A 49 -2.85 9.27 -29.87
N LEU A 50 -1.61 9.02 -30.32
CA LEU A 50 -1.06 7.66 -30.42
C LEU A 50 -1.11 6.92 -29.08
N GLY A 51 -0.64 7.55 -27.99
CA GLY A 51 -0.71 6.97 -26.64
C GLY A 51 -2.13 6.61 -26.20
N LYS A 52 -3.11 7.50 -26.46
CA LYS A 52 -4.53 7.22 -26.17
C LYS A 52 -5.06 6.02 -26.95
N SER A 53 -4.60 5.84 -28.18
CA SER A 53 -5.06 4.77 -29.08
C SER A 53 -4.61 3.37 -28.66
N LEU A 54 -3.58 3.26 -27.80
CA LEU A 54 -3.07 1.97 -27.30
C LEU A 54 -4.10 1.22 -26.45
N ILE A 55 -5.08 1.93 -25.87
CA ILE A 55 -6.20 1.33 -25.16
C ILE A 55 -7.48 1.58 -25.97
N PRO A 56 -8.13 0.51 -26.47
CA PRO A 56 -9.37 0.64 -27.23
C PRO A 56 -10.45 1.42 -26.47
N PRO A 57 -11.24 2.27 -27.15
CA PRO A 57 -12.29 3.07 -26.52
C PRO A 57 -13.39 2.23 -25.86
N GLU A 58 -13.55 0.97 -26.28
CA GLU A 58 -14.46 -0.01 -25.66
C GLU A 58 -14.02 -0.39 -24.24
N LEU A 59 -12.71 -0.28 -23.95
CA LEU A 59 -12.15 -0.57 -22.62
C LEU A 59 -12.04 0.69 -21.75
N ALA A 60 -11.76 1.85 -22.36
CA ALA A 60 -11.59 3.09 -21.62
C ALA A 60 -11.93 4.33 -22.47
N SER A 61 -12.88 5.11 -21.98
CA SER A 61 -13.33 6.36 -22.61
C SER A 61 -12.61 7.60 -22.07
N SER A 62 -12.06 7.51 -20.86
CA SER A 62 -11.42 8.64 -20.16
C SER A 62 -9.94 8.38 -19.86
N ALA A 63 -9.16 9.44 -19.63
CA ALA A 63 -7.77 9.33 -19.21
C ALA A 63 -7.61 8.55 -17.90
N ARG A 64 -8.56 8.72 -16.97
CA ARG A 64 -8.60 7.98 -15.70
C ARG A 64 -8.83 6.49 -15.92
N GLU A 65 -9.80 6.14 -16.77
CA GLU A 65 -10.06 4.73 -17.13
C GLU A 65 -8.86 4.10 -17.82
N ARG A 66 -8.18 4.83 -18.72
CA ARG A 66 -6.97 4.31 -19.38
C ARG A 66 -5.85 4.01 -18.38
N ILE A 67 -5.60 4.91 -17.42
CA ILE A 67 -4.65 4.67 -16.33
C ILE A 67 -5.04 3.41 -15.55
N LEU A 68 -6.31 3.30 -15.16
CA LEU A 68 -6.79 2.16 -14.38
C LEU A 68 -6.64 0.84 -15.15
N VAL A 69 -7.09 0.79 -16.40
CA VAL A 69 -6.98 -0.40 -17.26
C VAL A 69 -5.51 -0.82 -17.43
N TYR A 70 -4.60 0.15 -17.57
CA TYR A 70 -3.17 -0.15 -17.65
C TYR A 70 -2.64 -0.76 -16.35
N LEU A 71 -2.90 -0.13 -15.21
CA LEU A 71 -2.50 -0.65 -13.89
C LEU A 71 -3.08 -2.04 -13.60
N GLN A 72 -4.34 -2.29 -13.97
CA GLN A 72 -4.99 -3.59 -13.78
C GLN A 72 -4.40 -4.71 -14.64
N ARG A 73 -3.76 -4.39 -15.77
CA ARG A 73 -3.04 -5.37 -16.59
C ARG A 73 -1.69 -5.76 -15.99
N TYR A 74 -1.12 -4.89 -15.15
CA TYR A 74 0.19 -5.06 -14.56
C TYR A 74 0.14 -4.89 -13.02
N PRO A 75 -0.68 -5.68 -12.31
CA PRO A 75 -0.71 -5.64 -10.84
C PRO A 75 0.65 -6.07 -10.29
N LEU A 76 1.03 -5.49 -9.14
CA LEU A 76 2.31 -5.73 -8.47
C LEU A 76 3.57 -5.45 -9.31
N GLN A 77 3.44 -4.70 -10.41
CA GLN A 77 4.58 -4.22 -11.19
C GLN A 77 4.78 -2.72 -10.96
N VAL A 78 6.04 -2.30 -10.97
CA VAL A 78 6.43 -0.89 -10.90
C VAL A 78 6.13 -0.22 -12.24
N ILE A 79 5.21 0.75 -12.22
CA ILE A 79 4.83 1.55 -13.39
C ILE A 79 5.36 2.97 -13.23
N GLU A 80 6.02 3.46 -14.27
CA GLU A 80 6.60 4.79 -14.33
C GLU A 80 5.54 5.88 -14.58
N GLY A 81 5.77 7.07 -14.03
CA GLY A 81 4.89 8.23 -14.26
C GLY A 81 4.80 8.61 -15.74
N ASP A 82 5.88 8.43 -16.49
CA ASP A 82 5.92 8.67 -17.93
C ASP A 82 5.09 7.66 -18.73
N GLU A 83 4.99 6.41 -18.27
CA GLU A 83 4.05 5.44 -18.86
C GLU A 83 2.61 5.91 -18.68
N LEU A 84 2.28 6.38 -17.46
CA LEU A 84 0.96 6.92 -17.16
C LEU A 84 0.66 8.20 -17.95
N LEU A 85 1.66 9.06 -18.19
CA LEU A 85 1.56 10.22 -19.06
C LEU A 85 1.16 9.83 -20.49
N VAL A 86 1.85 8.83 -21.06
CA VAL A 86 1.61 8.33 -22.42
C VAL A 86 0.20 7.71 -22.52
N VAL A 87 -0.14 6.81 -21.60
CA VAL A 87 -1.42 6.09 -21.59
C VAL A 87 -2.60 7.04 -21.32
N ALA A 88 -2.47 7.96 -20.37
CA ALA A 88 -3.50 8.94 -20.07
C ALA A 88 -3.69 9.92 -21.24
N GLY A 89 -2.62 10.21 -21.98
CA GLY A 89 -2.62 11.18 -23.08
C GLY A 89 -3.02 12.57 -22.63
N ILE A 90 -2.65 12.97 -21.40
CA ILE A 90 -2.84 14.31 -20.81
C ILE A 90 -1.72 14.59 -19.80
N GLY A 91 -1.34 15.86 -19.63
CA GLY A 91 -0.36 16.26 -18.60
C GLY A 91 -0.86 16.09 -17.16
N GLU A 92 -2.18 16.20 -16.94
CA GLU A 92 -2.81 16.10 -15.61
C GLU A 92 -3.07 14.64 -15.16
N TRP A 93 -2.26 13.68 -15.62
CA TRP A 93 -2.41 12.26 -15.30
C TRP A 93 -2.27 12.01 -13.79
N ALA A 94 -1.34 12.70 -13.12
CA ALA A 94 -1.10 12.53 -11.68
C ALA A 94 -2.34 12.89 -10.84
N ARG A 95 -3.15 13.86 -11.32
CA ARG A 95 -4.43 14.19 -10.69
C ARG A 95 -5.45 13.04 -10.86
N ARG A 96 -5.53 12.44 -12.04
CA ARG A 96 -6.41 11.30 -12.32
C ARG A 96 -6.03 10.06 -11.52
N LEU A 97 -4.74 9.83 -11.35
CA LEU A 97 -4.22 8.77 -10.49
C LEU A 97 -4.61 8.98 -9.03
N ARG A 98 -4.47 10.22 -8.51
CA ARG A 98 -4.94 10.55 -7.15
C ARG A 98 -6.43 10.30 -6.97
N GLU A 99 -7.26 10.62 -7.97
CA GLU A 99 -8.69 10.31 -7.93
C GLU A 99 -8.93 8.81 -7.80
N LEU A 100 -8.22 7.98 -8.59
CA LEU A 100 -8.34 6.52 -8.50
C LEU A 100 -8.04 6.00 -7.09
N ARG A 101 -6.98 6.50 -6.47
CA ARG A 101 -6.58 6.14 -5.10
C ARG A 101 -7.63 6.55 -4.07
N VAL A 102 -8.02 7.82 -4.13
CA VAL A 102 -8.75 8.48 -3.06
C VAL A 102 -10.26 8.32 -3.18
N GLN A 103 -10.79 8.54 -4.37
CA GLN A 103 -12.24 8.63 -4.61
C GLN A 103 -12.81 7.28 -5.05
N PHE A 104 -12.00 6.48 -5.75
CA PHE A 104 -12.44 5.21 -6.32
C PHE A 104 -11.87 3.99 -5.61
N GLY A 105 -11.01 4.17 -4.59
CA GLY A 105 -10.55 3.07 -3.73
C GLY A 105 -9.65 2.05 -4.40
N TRP A 106 -8.85 2.48 -5.37
CA TRP A 106 -7.83 1.62 -5.95
C TRP A 106 -6.55 1.68 -5.10
N SER A 107 -6.13 0.52 -4.59
CA SER A 107 -4.93 0.37 -3.76
C SER A 107 -3.66 0.56 -4.58
N ILE A 108 -3.35 1.81 -4.92
CA ILE A 108 -2.16 2.19 -5.69
C ILE A 108 -1.19 2.90 -4.74
N CYS A 109 -0.02 2.31 -4.52
CA CYS A 109 1.02 2.89 -3.68
C CYS A 109 2.09 3.57 -4.53
N SER A 110 2.61 4.68 -4.04
CA SER A 110 3.79 5.34 -4.62
C SER A 110 5.08 4.66 -4.18
N GLY A 111 6.12 4.73 -5.03
CA GLY A 111 7.43 4.15 -4.74
C GLY A 111 8.06 4.66 -3.44
N VAL A 112 7.86 5.94 -3.14
CA VAL A 112 8.33 6.54 -1.87
C VAL A 112 7.68 5.89 -0.65
N THR A 113 6.43 5.42 -0.75
CA THR A 113 5.78 4.78 0.39
C THR A 113 6.41 3.42 0.69
N PHE A 114 6.78 2.66 -0.33
CA PHE A 114 7.54 1.42 -0.14
C PHE A 114 8.94 1.68 0.38
N LYS A 115 9.59 2.73 -0.12
CA LYS A 115 10.90 3.15 0.37
C LYS A 115 10.87 3.53 1.85
N ASP A 116 9.90 4.35 2.26
CA ASP A 116 9.69 4.74 3.66
C ASP A 116 9.51 3.50 4.55
N LEU A 117 8.77 2.49 4.07
CA LEU A 117 8.57 1.22 4.79
C LEU A 117 9.88 0.42 4.88
N ALA A 118 10.57 0.23 3.77
CA ALA A 118 11.79 -0.57 3.69
C ALA A 118 12.98 0.04 4.45
N GLU A 119 13.09 1.37 4.48
CA GLU A 119 14.13 2.06 5.28
C GLU A 119 13.93 1.87 6.78
N ASP A 120 12.68 1.71 7.21
CA ASP A 120 12.32 1.66 8.62
C ASP A 120 12.14 0.22 9.12
N GLU A 121 11.61 -0.69 8.29
CA GLU A 121 11.53 -2.15 8.50
C GLU A 121 12.41 -2.89 7.47
N PRO A 122 13.75 -2.96 7.64
CA PRO A 122 14.66 -3.63 6.70
C PRO A 122 14.32 -5.11 6.46
N GLU A 123 13.69 -5.78 7.42
CA GLU A 123 13.18 -7.14 7.31
C GLU A 123 12.11 -7.31 6.22
N THR A 124 11.45 -6.23 5.80
CA THR A 124 10.44 -6.26 4.74
C THR A 124 11.04 -6.21 3.33
N VAL A 125 12.33 -5.87 3.19
CA VAL A 125 12.97 -5.64 1.88
C VAL A 125 12.87 -6.85 0.98
N GLU A 126 13.21 -8.05 1.47
CA GLU A 126 13.21 -9.28 0.67
C GLU A 126 11.80 -9.64 0.17
N GLU A 127 10.77 -9.51 1.01
CA GLU A 127 9.39 -9.74 0.60
C GLU A 127 8.92 -8.70 -0.41
N LEU A 128 9.20 -7.42 -0.16
CA LEU A 128 8.81 -6.33 -1.05
C LEU A 128 9.49 -6.49 -2.41
N GLU A 129 10.78 -6.83 -2.46
CA GLU A 129 11.49 -7.08 -3.70
C GLU A 129 10.89 -8.28 -4.45
N ALA A 130 10.60 -9.37 -3.76
CA ALA A 130 9.94 -10.54 -4.34
C ALA A 130 8.53 -10.24 -4.87
N ALA A 131 7.77 -9.39 -4.16
CA ALA A 131 6.41 -9.03 -4.52
C ALA A 131 6.35 -8.01 -5.66
N LEU A 132 7.23 -7.02 -5.66
CA LEU A 132 7.24 -5.89 -6.61
C LEU A 132 8.09 -6.16 -7.85
N GLY A 133 8.99 -7.13 -7.79
CA GLY A 133 10.00 -7.39 -8.82
C GLY A 133 11.04 -6.27 -8.95
N ALA A 134 11.20 -5.44 -7.91
CA ALA A 134 12.12 -4.31 -7.86
C ALA A 134 12.54 -4.01 -6.42
N ASP A 135 13.78 -3.55 -6.25
CA ASP A 135 14.29 -3.13 -4.94
C ASP A 135 13.49 -1.93 -4.40
N PRO A 136 12.78 -2.06 -3.27
CA PRO A 136 11.96 -1.00 -2.69
C PRO A 136 12.77 0.26 -2.30
N LEU A 137 14.06 0.14 -1.97
CA LEU A 137 14.92 1.26 -1.57
C LEU A 137 15.33 2.14 -2.76
N SER A 138 15.28 1.57 -3.97
CA SER A 138 15.58 2.23 -5.24
C SER A 138 14.38 2.97 -5.85
N LEU A 139 13.16 2.76 -5.30
CA LEU A 139 11.94 3.29 -5.87
C LEU A 139 11.84 4.82 -5.76
N ARG A 140 11.24 5.43 -6.79
CA ARG A 140 11.14 6.88 -6.98
C ARG A 140 9.72 7.41 -6.70
N PRO A 141 9.57 8.73 -6.45
CA PRO A 141 8.26 9.35 -6.20
C PRO A 141 7.26 9.26 -7.35
N ASP A 142 7.75 9.14 -8.59
CA ASP A 142 6.96 9.06 -9.81
C ASP A 142 6.65 7.61 -10.23
N GLN A 143 7.05 6.62 -9.43
CA GLN A 143 6.75 5.22 -9.66
C GLN A 143 5.54 4.78 -8.82
N TYR A 144 4.70 3.91 -9.38
CA TYR A 144 3.46 3.48 -8.76
C TYR A 144 3.24 1.99 -8.94
N VAL A 145 2.58 1.37 -7.96
CA VAL A 145 2.23 -0.05 -8.00
C VAL A 145 0.78 -0.22 -7.60
N LEU A 146 0.01 -0.96 -8.41
CA LEU A 146 -1.31 -1.42 -8.01
C LEU A 146 -1.17 -2.71 -7.18
N ILE A 147 -1.48 -2.62 -5.88
CA ILE A 147 -1.34 -3.71 -4.91
C ILE A 147 -2.40 -4.78 -5.11
N SER A 148 -3.64 -4.35 -5.38
CA SER A 148 -4.77 -5.24 -5.58
C SER A 148 -5.54 -4.82 -6.83
N PRO A 149 -5.89 -5.75 -7.71
CA PRO A 149 -6.79 -5.49 -8.84
C PRO A 149 -8.26 -5.40 -8.41
N GLU A 150 -8.56 -5.57 -7.12
CA GLU A 150 -9.90 -5.43 -6.56
C GLU A 150 -10.13 -4.01 -6.06
N GLN A 151 -11.32 -3.49 -6.35
CA GLN A 151 -11.73 -2.17 -5.91
C GLN A 151 -12.19 -2.20 -4.46
N ASP A 152 -11.59 -1.34 -3.63
CA ASP A 152 -12.08 -1.11 -2.29
C ASP A 152 -13.28 -0.15 -2.31
N ARG A 153 -14.48 -0.70 -2.07
CA ARG A 153 -15.72 0.08 -2.09
C ARG A 153 -15.90 0.97 -0.87
N GLU A 154 -15.18 0.71 0.21
CA GLU A 154 -15.26 1.46 1.46
C GLU A 154 -14.20 2.56 1.56
N ALA A 155 -13.21 2.58 0.66
CA ALA A 155 -12.14 3.57 0.64
C ALA A 155 -12.64 5.02 0.64
N ALA A 156 -13.74 5.32 -0.06
CA ALA A 156 -14.32 6.67 -0.06
C ALA A 156 -14.85 7.07 1.33
N LEU A 157 -15.44 6.13 2.08
CA LEU A 157 -15.86 6.36 3.46
C LEU A 157 -14.64 6.55 4.37
N ARG A 158 -13.65 5.64 4.27
CA ARG A 158 -12.42 5.73 5.04
C ARG A 158 -11.65 7.02 4.77
N TRP A 159 -11.63 7.49 3.53
CA TRP A 159 -11.03 8.76 3.15
C TRP A 159 -11.66 9.97 3.87
N ASN A 160 -12.98 9.96 4.07
CA ASN A 160 -13.66 11.03 4.81
C ASN A 160 -13.27 11.01 6.30
N VAL A 161 -13.20 9.81 6.88
CA VAL A 161 -12.71 9.60 8.25
C VAL A 161 -11.26 10.09 8.37
N LEU A 162 -10.39 9.67 7.46
CA LEU A 162 -8.99 10.07 7.38
C LEU A 162 -8.85 11.59 7.37
N ASN A 163 -9.55 12.29 6.48
CA ASN A 163 -9.47 13.75 6.39
C ASN A 163 -9.97 14.45 7.64
N THR A 164 -10.97 13.88 8.30
CA THR A 164 -11.48 14.39 9.59
C THR A 164 -10.39 14.30 10.65
N ILE A 165 -9.72 13.15 10.75
CA ILE A 165 -8.63 12.91 11.71
C ILE A 165 -7.39 13.76 11.38
N ARG A 166 -7.01 13.88 10.10
CA ARG A 166 -5.86 14.68 9.64
C ARG A 166 -5.97 16.15 10.07
N LYS A 167 -7.18 16.70 10.13
CA LYS A 167 -7.43 18.09 10.56
C LYS A 167 -7.32 18.29 12.08
N LYS A 168 -7.34 17.22 12.88
CA LYS A 168 -7.21 17.32 14.34
C LYS A 168 -5.79 17.73 14.74
N ARG A 169 -5.69 18.50 15.82
CA ARG A 169 -4.41 18.92 16.44
C ARG A 169 -3.87 17.79 17.33
N LEU A 170 -3.41 16.72 16.68
CA LEU A 170 -2.85 15.53 17.31
C LEU A 170 -1.44 15.28 16.76
N SER A 171 -0.63 14.53 17.51
CA SER A 171 0.63 13.99 17.00
C SER A 171 0.38 12.99 15.86
N VAL A 172 1.38 12.73 15.03
CA VAL A 172 1.26 11.75 13.93
C VAL A 172 0.88 10.37 14.47
N LYS A 173 1.55 9.89 15.53
CA LYS A 173 1.23 8.62 16.20
C LYS A 173 -0.22 8.56 16.67
N ALA A 174 -0.71 9.64 17.31
CA ALA A 174 -2.09 9.69 17.79
C ALA A 174 -3.12 9.71 16.65
N ARG A 175 -2.83 10.39 15.53
CA ARG A 175 -3.70 10.34 14.33
C ARG A 175 -3.74 8.94 13.73
N LEU A 176 -2.59 8.30 13.57
CA LEU A 176 -2.49 6.93 13.04
C LEU A 176 -3.30 5.96 13.90
N LEU A 177 -3.13 6.02 15.23
CA LEU A 177 -3.91 5.19 16.14
C LEU A 177 -5.41 5.46 16.04
N GLU A 178 -5.82 6.73 16.05
CA GLU A 178 -7.24 7.07 15.93
C GLU A 178 -7.83 6.55 14.60
N TYR A 179 -7.06 6.60 13.52
CA TYR A 179 -7.47 6.07 12.23
C TYR A 179 -7.58 4.54 12.23
N MET A 180 -6.61 3.83 12.81
CA MET A 180 -6.68 2.38 12.94
C MET A 180 -7.90 1.95 13.77
N ARG A 181 -8.17 2.64 14.89
CA ARG A 181 -9.34 2.38 15.75
C ARG A 181 -10.68 2.67 15.07
N ALA A 182 -10.71 3.64 14.16
CA ALA A 182 -11.90 3.90 13.35
C ALA A 182 -12.14 2.84 12.25
N ASN A 183 -11.15 1.98 11.98
CA ASN A 183 -11.15 0.97 10.92
C ASN A 183 -10.79 -0.43 11.45
N VAL A 184 -11.21 -0.75 12.68
CA VAL A 184 -10.98 -2.08 13.29
C VAL A 184 -11.53 -3.18 12.37
N GLY A 185 -10.75 -4.22 12.17
CA GLY A 185 -11.06 -5.35 11.29
C GLY A 185 -10.97 -5.03 9.79
N SER A 186 -10.67 -3.78 9.41
CA SER A 186 -10.54 -3.37 8.01
C SER A 186 -9.08 -3.17 7.63
N ALA A 187 -8.70 -3.68 6.46
CA ALA A 187 -7.40 -3.46 5.85
C ALA A 187 -7.24 -1.98 5.44
N VAL A 188 -6.13 -1.36 5.83
CA VAL A 188 -5.74 -0.01 5.41
C VAL A 188 -4.38 -0.03 4.72
N SER A 189 -4.25 0.74 3.64
CA SER A 189 -3.02 0.79 2.83
C SER A 189 -1.96 1.69 3.45
N ILE A 190 -0.69 1.40 3.15
CA ILE A 190 0.45 2.27 3.53
C ILE A 190 0.33 3.69 2.94
N GLU A 191 -0.28 3.85 1.77
CA GLU A 191 -0.49 5.18 1.16
C GLU A 191 -1.52 6.01 1.96
N GLU A 192 -2.57 5.38 2.52
CA GLU A 192 -3.49 6.06 3.45
C GLU A 192 -2.76 6.53 4.71
N LEU A 193 -1.92 5.68 5.31
CA LEU A 193 -1.16 6.00 6.52
C LEU A 193 -0.14 7.12 6.27
N ARG A 194 0.59 7.05 5.16
CA ARG A 194 1.54 8.09 4.74
C ARG A 194 0.83 9.43 4.50
N TYR A 195 -0.31 9.41 3.80
CA TYR A 195 -1.10 10.61 3.60
C TYR A 195 -1.60 11.18 4.95
N LEU A 196 -2.08 10.35 5.87
CA LEU A 196 -2.53 10.80 7.19
C LEU A 196 -1.40 11.45 8.02
N ALA A 197 -0.17 10.96 7.88
CA ALA A 197 1.03 11.54 8.50
C ALA A 197 1.51 12.84 7.85
N GLY A 198 0.85 13.30 6.78
CA GLY A 198 1.25 14.50 6.05
C GLY A 198 2.40 14.25 5.09
N ASP A 199 2.47 13.05 4.51
CA ASP A 199 3.44 12.66 3.48
C ASP A 199 4.90 12.63 3.99
N LYS A 200 5.08 12.44 5.29
CA LYS A 200 6.37 12.31 5.97
C LYS A 200 6.72 10.85 6.22
N SER A 201 7.99 10.47 6.06
CA SER A 201 8.49 9.10 6.30
C SER A 201 8.28 8.57 7.73
N GLU A 202 8.04 9.44 8.72
CA GLU A 202 7.83 9.02 10.12
C GLU A 202 6.62 8.09 10.33
N TRP A 203 5.72 7.96 9.34
CA TRP A 203 4.52 7.13 9.43
C TRP A 203 4.87 5.66 9.73
N ALA A 204 5.87 5.10 9.05
CA ALA A 204 6.28 3.70 9.21
C ALA A 204 6.73 3.46 10.65
N ARG A 205 7.57 4.36 11.15
CA ARG A 205 8.14 4.25 12.50
C ARG A 205 7.06 4.35 13.56
N ARG A 206 6.11 5.26 13.38
CA ARG A 206 4.97 5.40 14.31
C ARG A 206 4.05 4.19 14.30
N MET A 207 3.88 3.53 13.15
CA MET A 207 3.13 2.28 13.07
C MET A 207 3.87 1.13 13.77
N ARG A 208 5.20 1.02 13.60
CA ARG A 208 6.01 0.07 14.37
C ARG A 208 5.88 0.32 15.87
N GLU A 209 6.07 1.56 16.33
CA GLU A 209 5.92 1.91 17.76
C GLU A 209 4.53 1.54 18.32
N LEU A 210 3.46 1.74 17.54
CA LEU A 210 2.11 1.33 17.98
C LEU A 210 2.00 -0.17 18.20
N ARG A 211 2.69 -0.96 17.38
CA ARG A 211 2.72 -2.44 17.44
C ARG A 211 3.68 -2.98 18.50
N THR A 212 4.90 -2.44 18.58
CA THR A 212 6.01 -3.00 19.37
C THR A 212 6.32 -2.29 20.68
N GLU A 213 5.81 -1.08 20.90
CA GLU A 213 6.04 -0.33 22.16
C GLU A 213 4.73 -0.08 22.91
N ASP A 214 3.65 0.19 22.17
CA ASP A 214 2.33 0.45 22.73
C ASP A 214 1.46 -0.82 22.78
N GLY A 215 1.86 -1.91 22.11
CA GLY A 215 1.18 -3.20 22.16
C GLY A 215 -0.23 -3.19 21.57
N TRP A 216 -0.46 -2.42 20.50
CA TRP A 216 -1.70 -2.53 19.73
C TRP A 216 -1.64 -3.76 18.81
N PRO A 217 -2.75 -4.53 18.67
CA PRO A 217 -2.84 -5.74 17.84
C PRO A 217 -2.95 -5.37 16.35
N ILE A 218 -1.90 -4.71 15.86
CA ILE A 218 -1.74 -4.28 14.48
C ILE A 218 -0.89 -5.33 13.76
N TYR A 219 -1.40 -5.82 12.64
CA TYR A 219 -0.74 -6.87 11.87
C TYR A 219 -0.58 -6.45 10.41
N THR A 220 0.47 -6.97 9.79
CA THR A 220 0.67 -6.97 8.35
C THR A 220 0.87 -8.40 7.88
N ARG A 221 1.07 -8.55 6.57
CA ARG A 221 1.46 -9.82 5.96
C ARG A 221 2.63 -10.51 6.67
N MET A 222 3.67 -9.76 7.05
CA MET A 222 4.86 -10.27 7.73
C MET A 222 4.63 -10.68 9.18
N GLN A 223 3.61 -10.13 9.83
CA GLN A 223 3.30 -10.45 11.24
C GLN A 223 2.22 -11.54 11.37
N GLY A 224 2.17 -12.47 10.41
CA GLY A 224 1.29 -13.65 10.50
C GLY A 224 -0.08 -13.48 9.85
N ARG A 225 -0.32 -12.42 9.07
CA ARG A 225 -1.54 -12.24 8.25
C ARG A 225 -1.25 -12.45 6.77
N SER A 226 -0.81 -13.66 6.40
CA SER A 226 -0.46 -14.04 5.02
C SER A 226 -1.60 -13.86 4.00
N ASP A 227 -2.84 -13.70 4.47
CA ASP A 227 -4.02 -13.37 3.69
C ASP A 227 -4.07 -11.89 3.24
N LEU A 228 -3.31 -11.01 3.89
CA LEU A 228 -3.29 -9.59 3.54
C LEU A 228 -2.44 -9.32 2.29
N PRO A 229 -2.86 -8.34 1.46
CA PRO A 229 -2.00 -7.79 0.42
C PRO A 229 -0.76 -7.11 1.01
N VAL A 230 0.33 -7.13 0.25
CA VAL A 230 1.56 -6.42 0.59
C VAL A 230 1.29 -4.93 0.79
N GLY A 231 1.93 -4.28 1.77
CA GLY A 231 1.73 -2.85 2.04
C GLY A 231 0.36 -2.53 2.67
N THR A 232 -0.20 -3.46 3.44
CA THR A 232 -1.48 -3.29 4.15
C THR A 232 -1.31 -3.57 5.63
N TYR A 233 -1.99 -2.78 6.45
CA TYR A 233 -2.08 -2.92 7.91
C TYR A 233 -3.53 -3.20 8.31
N ILE A 234 -3.73 -3.93 9.39
CA ILE A 234 -5.05 -4.14 10.01
C ILE A 234 -4.93 -4.09 11.52
N LEU A 235 -5.89 -3.45 12.18
CA LEU A 235 -6.08 -3.54 13.63
C LEU A 235 -7.15 -4.60 13.88
N GLU A 236 -6.80 -5.73 14.49
CA GLU A 236 -7.76 -6.83 14.71
C GLU A 236 -8.82 -6.47 15.76
N GLU A 237 -8.41 -5.80 16.83
CA GLU A 237 -9.28 -5.43 17.94
C GLU A 237 -8.90 -4.06 18.52
N ASP A 238 -9.89 -3.28 18.97
CA ASP A 238 -9.65 -2.04 19.72
C ASP A 238 -9.27 -2.35 21.18
N LYS A 239 -8.20 -3.12 21.37
CA LYS A 239 -7.72 -3.58 22.68
C LYS A 239 -6.20 -3.48 22.73
N GLN A 240 -5.70 -2.52 23.50
CA GLN A 240 -4.27 -2.37 23.75
C GLN A 240 -3.79 -3.42 24.76
N ALA A 241 -2.64 -4.04 24.50
CA ALA A 241 -2.02 -4.98 25.43
C ALA A 241 -1.69 -4.29 26.78
N PRO A 242 -1.64 -5.04 27.89
CA PRO A 242 -1.15 -4.53 29.17
C PRO A 242 0.31 -4.06 29.09
N GLU A 243 0.70 -3.07 29.89
CA GLU A 243 2.05 -2.45 29.83
C GLU A 243 3.22 -3.44 29.85
N HIS A 244 3.08 -4.56 30.57
CA HIS A 244 4.10 -5.58 30.70
C HIS A 244 4.28 -6.46 29.46
N ASP A 245 3.32 -6.48 28.52
CA ASP A 245 3.39 -7.29 27.29
C ASP A 245 3.72 -6.46 26.05
N ARG A 246 3.84 -5.13 26.16
CA ARG A 246 3.88 -4.26 24.98
C ARG A 246 5.19 -4.31 24.20
N ARG A 247 6.32 -4.66 24.83
CA ARG A 247 7.68 -4.42 24.31
C ARG A 247 8.36 -5.62 23.64
N ILE A 248 7.67 -6.29 22.73
CA ILE A 248 8.24 -7.42 21.99
C ILE A 248 8.75 -6.94 20.62
N PRO A 249 10.07 -7.04 20.33
CA PRO A 249 10.66 -6.75 19.01
C PRO A 249 10.07 -7.62 17.89
N ASP A 250 10.13 -7.14 16.65
CA ASP A 250 9.48 -7.80 15.51
C ASP A 250 10.22 -9.02 14.98
N ASP A 251 11.54 -8.97 14.97
CA ASP A 251 12.41 -10.11 14.69
C ASP A 251 12.11 -11.27 15.64
N VAL A 252 12.05 -11.00 16.94
CA VAL A 252 11.69 -11.99 17.97
C VAL A 252 10.26 -12.49 17.76
N ARG A 253 9.32 -11.61 17.41
CA ARG A 253 7.93 -11.99 17.15
C ARG A 253 7.81 -12.95 15.97
N VAL A 254 8.48 -12.63 14.85
CA VAL A 254 8.50 -13.47 13.65
C VAL A 254 9.16 -14.81 13.97
N GLU A 255 10.29 -14.81 14.67
CA GLU A 255 11.00 -16.03 15.09
C GLU A 255 10.08 -16.96 15.91
N VAL A 256 9.37 -16.43 16.91
CA VAL A 256 8.47 -17.22 17.76
C VAL A 256 7.27 -17.74 16.98
N LEU A 257 6.67 -16.92 16.11
CA LEU A 257 5.56 -17.36 15.26
C LEU A 257 5.97 -18.49 14.31
N ILE A 258 7.15 -18.39 13.70
CA ILE A 258 7.70 -19.45 12.83
C ILE A 258 7.96 -20.72 13.65
N ARG A 259 8.61 -20.61 14.81
CA ARG A 259 8.88 -21.74 15.72
C ARG A 259 7.60 -22.47 16.14
N ASP A 260 6.55 -21.70 16.44
CA ASP A 260 5.26 -22.20 16.89
C ASP A 260 4.34 -22.59 15.72
N ASN A 261 4.85 -22.57 14.49
CA ASN A 261 4.15 -22.93 13.26
C ASN A 261 2.85 -22.14 13.07
N PHE A 262 2.87 -20.84 13.42
CA PHE A 262 1.72 -19.93 13.35
C PHE A 262 0.47 -20.53 13.98
N ALA A 263 0.63 -21.23 15.11
CA ALA A 263 -0.43 -21.95 15.80
C ALA A 263 -0.38 -21.70 17.31
N CYS A 264 -1.56 -21.66 17.94
CA CYS A 264 -1.66 -21.62 19.39
C CYS A 264 -1.05 -22.90 19.99
N LYS A 265 -0.09 -22.76 20.91
CA LYS A 265 0.58 -23.91 21.55
C LYS A 265 -0.29 -24.72 22.51
N VAL A 266 -1.50 -24.24 22.81
CA VAL A 266 -2.46 -24.92 23.71
C VAL A 266 -3.52 -25.72 22.92
N CYS A 267 -4.20 -25.12 21.93
CA CYS A 267 -5.23 -25.82 21.14
C CYS A 267 -4.88 -26.09 19.68
N GLY A 268 -3.70 -25.68 19.21
CA GLY A 268 -3.31 -25.81 17.81
C GLY A 268 -4.12 -24.92 16.86
N TRP A 269 -4.86 -23.92 17.37
CA TRP A 269 -5.63 -23.02 16.51
C TRP A 269 -4.70 -22.22 15.61
N THR A 270 -5.00 -22.22 14.32
CA THR A 270 -4.33 -21.42 13.30
C THR A 270 -5.32 -20.44 12.70
N ARG A 271 -4.82 -19.38 12.06
CA ARG A 271 -5.66 -18.37 11.41
C ARG A 271 -6.55 -18.95 10.30
N ASP A 272 -6.12 -20.02 9.64
CA ASP A 272 -6.90 -20.71 8.60
C ASP A 272 -8.21 -21.32 9.13
N GLN A 273 -8.32 -21.48 10.46
CA GLN A 273 -9.52 -21.99 11.13
C GLN A 273 -10.48 -20.87 11.55
N LEU A 274 -10.25 -19.62 11.12
CA LEU A 274 -11.10 -18.49 11.47
C LEU A 274 -12.55 -18.74 11.04
N ASN A 275 -13.45 -18.66 12.01
CA ASN A 275 -14.89 -18.77 11.82
C ASN A 275 -15.58 -17.62 12.59
N PRO A 276 -16.63 -16.98 12.02
CA PRO A 276 -17.48 -16.05 12.76
C PRO A 276 -17.92 -16.55 14.15
N ASP A 277 -18.28 -17.83 14.27
CA ASP A 277 -18.80 -18.45 15.50
C ASP A 277 -17.68 -18.87 16.47
N ASP A 278 -16.41 -18.87 16.06
CA ASP A 278 -15.28 -19.17 16.92
C ASP A 278 -14.82 -17.90 17.66
N PRO A 279 -14.74 -17.90 19.01
CA PRO A 279 -14.23 -16.75 19.76
C PRO A 279 -12.74 -16.47 19.52
N ARG A 280 -11.99 -17.44 18.98
CA ARG A 280 -10.58 -17.28 18.61
C ARG A 280 -10.49 -16.46 17.33
N LYS A 281 -9.81 -15.32 17.41
CA LYS A 281 -9.70 -14.36 16.31
C LYS A 281 -8.26 -14.22 15.83
N PHE A 282 -7.27 -14.18 16.70
CA PHE A 282 -5.88 -13.95 16.31
C PHE A 282 -4.90 -14.59 17.29
N LEU A 283 -3.62 -14.59 16.92
CA LEU A 283 -2.52 -15.07 17.73
C LEU A 283 -1.80 -13.91 18.42
N GLU A 284 -1.42 -14.14 19.67
CA GLU A 284 -0.67 -13.24 20.54
C GLU A 284 0.52 -13.96 21.14
N LEU A 285 1.56 -13.19 21.45
CA LEU A 285 2.73 -13.70 22.16
C LEU A 285 2.54 -13.47 23.65
N HIS A 286 2.83 -14.51 24.42
CA HIS A 286 2.74 -14.49 25.87
C HIS A 286 4.09 -14.77 26.51
N HIS A 287 4.41 -14.04 27.58
CA HIS A 287 5.61 -14.28 28.39
C HIS A 287 5.40 -15.48 29.33
N LEU A 288 6.25 -16.51 29.22
CA LEU A 288 6.25 -17.65 30.15
C LEU A 288 6.64 -17.23 31.56
N LYS A 289 7.73 -16.46 31.66
CA LYS A 289 8.11 -15.75 32.87
C LYS A 289 7.62 -14.33 32.77
N ALA A 290 6.71 -13.94 33.66
CA ALA A 290 6.12 -12.61 33.66
C ALA A 290 7.19 -11.51 33.74
N HIS A 291 6.91 -10.37 33.09
CA HIS A 291 7.80 -9.21 33.09
C HIS A 291 8.07 -8.65 34.50
N ALA A 292 7.12 -8.82 35.43
CA ALA A 292 7.28 -8.50 36.87
C ALA A 292 8.46 -9.26 37.53
N ASP A 293 8.78 -10.45 37.01
CA ASP A 293 9.88 -11.30 37.47
C ASP A 293 11.13 -11.20 36.59
N LYS A 294 11.25 -10.12 35.80
CA LYS A 294 12.30 -9.89 34.80
C LYS A 294 12.30 -10.94 33.68
N GLY A 295 11.11 -11.31 33.19
CA GLY A 295 10.99 -12.04 31.92
C GLY A 295 11.65 -11.25 30.78
N GLU A 296 12.45 -11.93 29.96
CA GLU A 296 13.09 -11.33 28.79
C GLU A 296 12.17 -11.39 27.57
N ASN A 297 12.30 -10.44 26.64
CA ASN A 297 11.66 -10.50 25.33
C ASN A 297 12.50 -11.38 24.39
N SER A 298 12.77 -12.62 24.81
CA SER A 298 13.54 -13.61 24.04
C SER A 298 12.59 -14.65 23.46
N SER A 299 13.01 -15.31 22.37
CA SER A 299 12.17 -16.32 21.75
C SER A 299 11.88 -17.48 22.70
N GLU A 300 12.82 -17.84 23.60
CA GLU A 300 12.66 -18.89 24.61
C GLU A 300 11.64 -18.56 25.70
N ASN A 301 11.49 -17.28 26.05
CA ASN A 301 10.54 -16.84 27.08
C ASN A 301 9.16 -16.48 26.52
N LEU A 302 8.99 -16.51 25.20
CA LEU A 302 7.74 -16.19 24.53
C LEU A 302 7.07 -17.44 23.96
N VAL A 303 5.74 -17.46 24.00
CA VAL A 303 4.93 -18.51 23.38
C VAL A 303 3.74 -17.94 22.63
N THR A 304 3.40 -18.55 21.50
CA THR A 304 2.24 -18.18 20.69
C THR A 304 0.95 -18.80 21.26
N LEU A 305 -0.02 -17.97 21.60
CA LEU A 305 -1.36 -18.34 22.06
C LEU A 305 -2.44 -17.69 21.18
N CYS A 306 -3.64 -18.27 21.12
CA CYS A 306 -4.78 -17.52 20.58
C CYS A 306 -5.26 -16.50 21.61
N ASN A 307 -5.92 -15.42 21.16
CA ASN A 307 -6.47 -14.37 22.03
C ASN A 307 -7.28 -14.93 23.22
N VAL A 308 -8.06 -16.00 23.01
CA VAL A 308 -8.84 -16.64 24.07
C VAL A 308 -7.96 -17.29 25.14
N HIS A 309 -6.95 -18.07 24.74
CA HIS A 309 -6.04 -18.71 25.70
C HIS A 309 -5.10 -17.70 26.34
N HIS A 310 -4.67 -16.69 25.60
CA HIS A 310 -3.89 -15.59 26.13
C HIS A 310 -4.63 -14.89 27.29
N ASP A 311 -5.90 -14.52 27.07
CA ASP A 311 -6.76 -13.94 28.11
C ASP A 311 -7.02 -14.91 29.29
N GLN A 312 -7.08 -16.22 29.04
CA GLN A 312 -7.23 -17.22 30.11
C GLN A 312 -5.98 -17.34 30.98
N VAL A 313 -4.78 -17.26 30.40
CA VAL A 313 -3.53 -17.27 31.17
C VAL A 313 -3.44 -16.01 32.03
N HIS A 314 -3.72 -14.84 31.46
CA HIS A 314 -3.79 -13.58 32.22
C HIS A 314 -4.83 -13.59 33.34
N ALA A 315 -5.97 -14.26 33.12
CA ALA A 315 -7.02 -14.43 34.12
C ALA A 315 -6.72 -15.51 35.16
N GLY A 316 -5.57 -16.22 35.09
CA GLY A 316 -5.22 -17.33 35.97
C GLY A 316 -6.12 -18.57 35.80
N ARG A 317 -6.84 -18.66 34.68
CA ARG A 317 -7.74 -19.79 34.35
C ARG A 317 -7.03 -20.91 33.58
N LEU A 318 -5.84 -20.63 33.05
CA LEU A 318 -4.99 -21.56 32.31
C LEU A 318 -3.54 -21.40 32.78
N THR A 319 -2.90 -22.50 33.15
CA THR A 319 -1.47 -22.55 33.44
C THR A 319 -0.75 -23.22 32.28
N LEU A 320 0.32 -22.60 31.79
CA LEU A 320 1.13 -23.16 30.71
C LEU A 320 2.10 -24.19 31.29
N GLU A 321 1.90 -25.46 30.96
CA GLU A 321 2.87 -26.52 31.18
C GLU A 321 3.67 -26.69 29.89
N LEU A 322 4.72 -25.88 29.71
CA LEU A 322 5.59 -25.90 28.52
C LEU A 322 6.99 -26.38 28.86
#